data_AF-A0A0Q0XNT2-F1
#
_entry.id   AF-A0A0Q0XNT2-F1
#
_cell.length_a   1.000
_cell.length_b   1.000
_cell.length_c   1.000
_cell.angle_alpha   90.00
_cell.angle_beta   90.00
_cell.angle_gamma   90.00
#
_symmetry.space_group_name_H-M   'P 1'
#
loop_
_entity.id
_entity.type
_entity.pdbx_description
1 polymer ?
#
loop_
_entity_poly.entity_id
_entity_poly.type
_entity_poly.pdbx_seq_one_letter_code
_entity_poly.pdbx_strand_id
1 'polypeptide(L)'
;MTSRVLPTLTLITAVGAAVVGGVLFAFSAFVMTALRRLPPDQGLAAMQSVNREAPTAAFMLVMFGTAATCVVLGVASVRDPHEPGAWYRLAGAALYLLGVLLTIAYHVPHNDALARVDPTTAGAADSWLRYAGDWTAWNHVRTLLSVAGAVVLVAAVRVGDRAAAALPAPTG
;
A
#
# COMPACT_ATOMS: atom_id res chain seq x y z
N MET A 1 -11.56 9.69 -28.62
CA MET A 1 -10.52 8.76 -28.09
C MET A 1 -10.18 9.01 -26.62
N THR A 2 -10.68 10.07 -25.99
CA THR A 2 -10.45 10.42 -24.57
C THR A 2 -11.29 9.61 -23.55
N SER A 3 -12.17 8.70 -24.00
CA SER A 3 -13.20 8.07 -23.16
C SER A 3 -12.77 6.88 -22.30
N ARG A 4 -11.49 6.47 -22.32
CA ARG A 4 -11.00 5.30 -21.55
C ARG A 4 -9.75 5.55 -20.70
N VAL A 5 -9.22 6.78 -20.69
CA VAL A 5 -7.96 7.07 -19.97
C VAL A 5 -8.13 6.91 -18.46
N LEU A 6 -9.17 7.54 -17.87
CA LEU A 6 -9.37 7.54 -16.43
C LEU A 6 -9.74 6.15 -15.86
N PRO A 7 -10.63 5.35 -16.48
CA PRO A 7 -10.88 3.98 -16.05
C PRO A 7 -9.64 3.08 -16.15
N THR A 8 -8.85 3.21 -17.23
CA THR A 8 -7.61 2.43 -17.41
C THR A 8 -6.59 2.78 -16.33
N LEU A 9 -6.39 4.09 -16.06
CA LEU A 9 -5.52 4.55 -14.99
C LEU A 9 -5.99 4.03 -13.63
N THR A 10 -7.29 4.11 -13.35
CA THR A 10 -7.90 3.59 -12.11
C THR A 10 -7.60 2.10 -11.92
N LEU A 11 -7.72 1.30 -12.98
CA LEU A 11 -7.40 -0.13 -12.92
C LEU A 11 -5.91 -0.39 -12.69
N ILE A 12 -5.02 0.35 -13.38
CA ILE A 12 -3.57 0.26 -13.17
C ILE A 12 -3.22 0.60 -11.72
N THR A 13 -3.79 1.68 -11.17
CA THR A 13 -3.61 2.08 -9.78
C THR A 13 -4.12 1.03 -8.81
N ALA A 14 -5.28 0.41 -9.10
CA ALA A 14 -5.83 -0.66 -8.27
C ALA A 14 -4.90 -1.89 -8.23
N VAL A 15 -4.33 -2.27 -9.38
CA VAL A 15 -3.38 -3.38 -9.47
C VAL A 15 -2.10 -3.04 -8.70
N GLY A 16 -1.55 -1.84 -8.87
CA GLY A 16 -0.39 -1.37 -8.10
C GLY A 16 -0.63 -1.42 -6.59
N ALA A 17 -1.81 -0.96 -6.15
CA ALA A 17 -2.22 -1.00 -4.74
C ALA A 17 -2.36 -2.44 -4.22
N ALA A 18 -2.90 -3.36 -5.03
CA ALA A 18 -3.02 -4.77 -4.69
C ALA A 18 -1.66 -5.47 -4.61
N VAL A 19 -0.72 -5.15 -5.51
CA VAL A 19 0.66 -5.70 -5.48
C VAL A 19 1.36 -5.28 -4.19
N VAL A 20 1.31 -3.99 -3.84
CA VAL A 20 1.89 -3.50 -2.57
C VAL A 20 1.18 -4.12 -1.37
N GLY A 21 -0.15 -4.15 -1.38
CA GLY A 21 -0.94 -4.80 -0.34
C GLY A 21 -0.59 -6.28 -0.16
N GLY A 22 -0.33 -7.01 -1.25
CA GLY A 22 0.08 -8.42 -1.21
C GLY A 22 1.44 -8.64 -0.57
N VAL A 23 2.43 -7.79 -0.88
CA VAL A 23 3.75 -7.81 -0.22
C VAL A 23 3.60 -7.57 1.27
N LEU A 24 2.87 -6.53 1.66
CA LEU A 24 2.63 -6.21 3.08
C LEU A 24 1.87 -7.33 3.79
N PHE A 25 0.87 -7.91 3.12
CA PHE A 25 0.13 -9.05 3.63
C PHE A 25 1.04 -10.24 3.91
N ALA A 26 1.95 -10.59 3.01
CA ALA A 26 2.91 -11.68 3.23
C ALA A 26 3.75 -11.45 4.50
N PHE A 27 4.19 -10.20 4.73
CA PHE A 27 4.92 -9.83 5.94
C PHE A 27 4.12 -10.08 7.22
N SER A 28 2.88 -9.63 7.21
CA SER A 28 1.93 -9.81 8.32
C SER A 28 1.48 -11.25 8.53
N ALA A 29 1.31 -12.01 7.45
CA ALA A 29 0.74 -13.35 7.50
C ALA A 29 1.75 -14.38 8.00
N PHE A 30 3.00 -14.31 7.53
CA PHE A 30 3.98 -15.35 7.84
C PHE A 30 5.42 -14.89 7.98
N VAL A 31 5.89 -13.84 7.29
CA VAL A 31 7.33 -13.47 7.36
C VAL A 31 7.70 -13.03 8.78
N MET A 32 6.96 -12.10 9.38
CA MET A 32 7.28 -11.62 10.73
C MET A 32 7.14 -12.74 11.77
N THR A 33 6.17 -13.63 11.61
CA THR A 33 6.02 -14.82 12.45
C THR A 33 7.24 -15.76 12.32
N ALA A 34 7.74 -15.99 11.11
CA ALA A 34 8.92 -16.81 10.88
C ALA A 34 10.17 -16.18 11.51
N LEU A 35 10.40 -14.89 11.30
CA LEU A 35 11.54 -14.17 11.87
C LEU A 35 11.51 -14.16 13.41
N ARG A 36 10.32 -14.01 14.01
CA ARG A 36 10.14 -14.05 15.48
C ARG A 36 10.42 -15.41 16.10
N ARG A 37 10.37 -16.50 15.32
CA ARG A 37 10.64 -17.86 15.81
C ARG A 37 12.12 -18.23 15.78
N LEU A 38 12.95 -17.43 15.11
CA LEU A 38 14.40 -17.57 15.16
C LEU A 38 14.93 -17.13 16.54
N PRO A 39 16.16 -17.55 16.92
CA PRO A 39 16.89 -16.90 17.99
C PRO A 39 16.86 -15.37 17.82
N PRO A 40 16.64 -14.58 18.89
CA PRO A 40 16.36 -13.14 18.76
C PRO A 40 17.42 -12.35 17.99
N ASP A 41 18.70 -12.69 18.18
CA ASP A 41 19.84 -12.13 17.44
C ASP A 41 19.76 -12.40 15.93
N GLN A 42 19.38 -13.63 15.56
CA GLN A 42 19.20 -14.02 14.15
C GLN A 42 17.97 -13.36 13.53
N GLY A 43 16.84 -13.31 14.25
CA GLY A 43 15.61 -12.64 13.80
C GLY A 43 15.84 -11.15 13.58
N LEU A 44 16.52 -10.48 14.51
CA LEU A 44 16.95 -9.09 14.40
C LEU A 44 17.85 -8.87 13.18
N ALA A 45 18.94 -9.63 13.05
CA ALA A 45 19.89 -9.49 11.95
C ALA A 45 19.22 -9.73 10.58
N ALA A 46 18.34 -10.73 10.49
CA ALA A 46 17.57 -11.02 9.30
C ALA A 46 16.64 -9.86 8.92
N MET A 47 15.89 -9.31 9.89
CA MET A 47 15.01 -8.17 9.61
C MET A 47 15.79 -6.90 9.24
N GLN A 48 16.94 -6.65 9.87
CA GLN A 48 17.82 -5.55 9.47
C GLN A 48 18.30 -5.71 8.02
N SER A 49 18.64 -6.95 7.61
CA SER A 49 18.99 -7.25 6.22
C SER A 49 17.82 -7.00 5.27
N VAL A 50 16.63 -7.52 5.60
CA VAL A 50 15.41 -7.27 4.83
C VAL A 50 15.12 -5.78 4.67
N ASN A 51 15.23 -4.99 5.74
CA ASN A 51 14.99 -3.55 5.70
C ASN A 51 15.97 -2.80 4.77
N ARG A 52 17.24 -3.25 4.69
CA ARG A 52 18.24 -2.67 3.78
C ARG A 52 17.98 -3.02 2.31
N GLU A 53 17.52 -4.23 2.05
CA GLU A 53 17.29 -4.73 0.68
C GLU A 53 15.89 -4.39 0.13
N ALA A 54 14.89 -4.19 1.01
CA ALA A 54 13.52 -3.88 0.62
C ALA A 54 13.34 -2.67 -0.33
N PRO A 55 14.07 -1.54 -0.19
CA PRO A 55 13.91 -0.37 -1.06
C PRO A 55 14.56 -0.54 -2.45
N THR A 56 14.28 -1.66 -3.10
CA THR A 56 14.64 -1.87 -4.51
C THR A 56 13.96 -0.85 -5.42
N ALA A 57 14.62 -0.48 -6.52
CA ALA A 57 14.06 0.44 -7.50
C ALA A 57 12.68 -0.01 -8.03
N ALA A 58 12.51 -1.32 -8.26
CA ALA A 58 11.24 -1.88 -8.72
C ALA A 58 10.12 -1.71 -7.67
N PHE A 59 10.38 -2.03 -6.40
CA PHE A 59 9.37 -1.89 -5.35
C PHE A 59 9.04 -0.41 -5.09
N MET A 60 10.05 0.46 -5.06
CA MET A 60 9.86 1.90 -4.91
C MET A 60 9.05 2.49 -6.06
N LEU A 61 9.31 2.06 -7.30
CA LEU A 61 8.53 2.47 -8.47
C LEU A 61 7.07 2.04 -8.35
N VAL A 62 6.79 0.79 -7.98
CA VAL A 62 5.40 0.33 -7.82
C VAL A 62 4.71 1.09 -6.68
N MET A 63 5.35 1.26 -5.53
CA MET A 63 4.75 1.93 -4.37
C MET A 63 4.48 3.42 -4.62
N PHE A 64 5.52 4.18 -4.98
CA PHE A 64 5.38 5.61 -5.18
C PHE A 64 4.77 5.99 -6.53
N GLY A 65 4.95 5.16 -7.56
CA GLY A 65 4.23 5.31 -8.82
C GLY A 65 2.73 5.15 -8.62
N THR A 66 2.31 4.12 -7.86
CA THR A 66 0.89 3.97 -7.49
C THR A 66 0.41 5.19 -6.69
N ALA A 67 1.19 5.67 -5.72
CA ALA A 67 0.85 6.87 -4.95
C ALA A 67 0.66 8.10 -5.86
N ALA A 68 1.56 8.32 -6.82
CA ALA A 68 1.44 9.42 -7.77
C ALA A 68 0.16 9.30 -8.61
N THR A 69 -0.18 8.10 -9.08
CA THR A 69 -1.44 7.89 -9.81
C THR A 69 -2.67 8.09 -8.92
N CYS A 70 -2.62 7.72 -7.63
CA CYS A 70 -3.68 8.04 -6.66
C CYS A 70 -3.89 9.55 -6.53
N VAL A 71 -2.82 10.36 -6.50
CA VAL A 71 -2.93 11.82 -6.47
C VAL A 71 -3.64 12.33 -7.73
N VAL A 72 -3.24 11.85 -8.91
CA VAL A 72 -3.89 12.21 -10.19
C VAL A 72 -5.37 11.87 -10.18
N LEU A 73 -5.74 10.66 -9.75
CA LEU A 73 -7.14 10.22 -9.66
C LEU A 73 -7.93 11.04 -8.64
N GLY A 74 -7.34 11.38 -7.50
CA GLY A 74 -7.97 12.23 -6.49
C GLY A 74 -8.26 13.63 -7.02
N VAL A 75 -7.28 14.27 -7.68
CA VAL A 75 -7.46 15.58 -8.31
C VAL A 75 -8.53 15.53 -9.41
N ALA A 76 -8.53 14.50 -10.25
CA ALA A 76 -9.55 14.33 -11.29
C ALA A 76 -10.95 14.20 -10.68
N SER A 77 -11.09 13.42 -9.60
CA SER A 77 -12.38 13.18 -8.93
C SER A 77 -12.94 14.43 -8.25
N VAL A 78 -12.07 15.32 -7.73
CA VAL A 78 -12.50 16.59 -7.14
C VAL A 78 -12.87 17.62 -8.21
N ARG A 79 -12.24 17.57 -9.39
CA ARG A 79 -12.56 18.47 -10.51
C ARG A 79 -13.92 18.14 -11.16
N ASP A 80 -14.28 16.86 -11.21
CA ASP A 80 -15.58 16.41 -11.72
C ASP A 80 -16.24 15.41 -10.73
N PRO A 81 -16.85 15.91 -9.64
CA PRO A 81 -17.45 15.08 -8.60
C PRO A 81 -18.75 14.42 -9.04
N HIS A 82 -19.33 14.84 -10.16
CA HIS A 82 -20.56 14.27 -10.71
C HIS A 82 -20.30 13.08 -11.64
N GLU A 83 -19.03 12.87 -12.05
CA GLU A 83 -18.66 11.72 -12.84
C GLU A 83 -18.94 10.40 -12.09
N PRO A 84 -19.57 9.41 -12.74
CA PRO A 84 -19.75 8.10 -12.16
C PRO A 84 -18.44 7.52 -11.60
N GLY A 85 -18.48 7.13 -10.32
CA GLY A 85 -17.32 6.54 -9.62
C GLY A 85 -16.31 7.55 -9.07
N ALA A 86 -16.50 8.87 -9.21
CA ALA A 86 -15.57 9.89 -8.70
C ALA A 86 -15.28 9.73 -7.21
N TRP A 87 -16.33 9.62 -6.39
CA TRP A 87 -16.18 9.44 -4.93
C TRP A 87 -15.50 8.13 -4.55
N TYR A 88 -15.72 7.06 -5.32
CA TYR A 88 -15.01 5.79 -5.13
C TYR A 88 -13.52 5.93 -5.48
N ARG A 89 -13.19 6.56 -6.62
CA ARG A 89 -11.79 6.85 -6.99
C ARG A 89 -11.08 7.65 -5.91
N LEU A 90 -11.71 8.72 -5.42
CA LEU A 90 -11.17 9.57 -4.35
C LEU A 90 -10.94 8.76 -3.06
N ALA A 91 -11.93 7.99 -2.62
CA ALA A 91 -11.82 7.18 -1.40
C ALA A 91 -10.72 6.12 -1.52
N GLY A 92 -10.67 5.38 -2.64
CA GLY A 92 -9.65 4.36 -2.88
C GLY A 92 -8.24 4.95 -2.95
N ALA A 93 -8.09 6.11 -3.61
CA ALA A 93 -6.83 6.85 -3.66
C ALA A 93 -6.38 7.32 -2.26
N ALA A 94 -7.30 7.89 -1.47
CA ALA A 94 -7.01 8.34 -0.11
C ALA A 94 -6.56 7.20 0.80
N LEU A 95 -7.24 6.05 0.75
CA LEU A 95 -6.85 4.86 1.53
C LEU A 95 -5.42 4.42 1.22
N TYR A 96 -5.06 4.32 -0.06
CA TYR A 96 -3.71 3.94 -0.45
C TYR A 96 -2.66 4.97 0.01
N LEU A 97 -2.94 6.26 -0.17
CA LEU A 97 -2.05 7.35 0.23
C LEU A 97 -1.83 7.38 1.76
N LEU A 98 -2.84 7.08 2.56
CA LEU A 98 -2.68 6.90 4.02
C LEU A 98 -1.73 5.74 4.35
N GLY A 99 -1.80 4.64 3.60
CA GLY A 99 -0.85 3.53 3.74
C GLY A 99 0.60 3.94 3.42
N VAL A 100 0.80 4.73 2.36
CA VAL A 100 2.12 5.29 2.00
C VAL A 100 2.62 6.27 3.07
N LEU A 101 1.73 7.11 3.61
CA LEU A 101 2.07 8.01 4.71
C LEU A 101 2.54 7.23 5.95
N LEU A 102 1.88 6.13 6.31
CA LEU A 102 2.35 5.25 7.39
C LEU A 102 3.70 4.61 7.08
N THR A 103 4.02 4.33 5.82
CA THR A 103 5.35 3.85 5.46
C THR A 103 6.41 4.92 5.75
N ILE A 104 6.18 6.16 5.32
CA ILE A 104 7.13 7.26 5.49
C ILE A 104 7.25 7.68 6.96
N ALA A 105 6.12 7.92 7.63
CA ALA A 105 6.08 8.55 8.95
C ALA A 105 6.28 7.57 10.12
N TYR A 106 5.96 6.29 9.94
CA TYR A 106 6.07 5.28 10.99
C TYR A 106 7.13 4.23 10.67
N HIS A 107 7.01 3.53 9.54
CA HIS A 107 7.84 2.35 9.28
C HIS A 107 9.29 2.69 8.96
N VAL A 108 9.56 3.71 8.14
CA VAL A 108 10.94 4.12 7.83
C VAL A 108 11.71 4.51 9.12
N PRO A 109 11.18 5.40 10.00
CA PRO A 109 11.85 5.72 11.26
C PRO A 109 12.08 4.51 12.18
N HIS A 110 11.10 3.61 12.27
CA HIS A 110 11.24 2.40 13.11
C HIS A 110 12.27 1.42 12.53
N ASN A 111 12.29 1.26 11.21
CA ASN A 111 13.28 0.44 10.51
C ASN A 111 14.70 1.00 10.71
N ASP A 112 14.87 2.32 10.60
CA ASP A 112 16.15 2.99 10.83
C ASP A 112 16.59 2.88 12.30
N ALA A 113 15.64 2.95 13.25
CA ALA A 113 15.92 2.71 14.66
C ALA A 113 16.40 1.28 14.91
N LEU A 114 15.72 0.29 14.32
CA LEU A 114 16.13 -1.12 14.42
C LEU A 114 17.53 -1.35 13.82
N ALA A 115 17.85 -0.68 12.71
CA ALA A 115 19.15 -0.81 12.04
C ALA A 115 20.33 -0.39 12.92
N ARG A 116 20.09 0.42 13.97
CA ARG A 116 21.11 0.87 14.93
C ARG A 116 21.25 -0.04 16.16
N VAL A 117 20.40 -1.05 16.32
CA VAL A 117 20.49 -1.99 17.45
C VAL A 117 21.64 -2.97 17.21
N ASP A 118 22.61 -3.00 18.12
CA ASP A 118 23.68 -4.01 18.15
C ASP A 118 23.13 -5.33 18.70
N PRO A 119 23.14 -6.43 17.91
CA PRO A 119 22.62 -7.73 18.32
C PRO A 119 23.32 -8.36 19.53
N THR A 120 24.53 -7.91 19.87
CA THR A 120 25.34 -8.46 20.98
C THR A 120 25.01 -7.84 22.33
N THR A 121 24.22 -6.77 22.37
CA THR A 121 23.89 -6.06 23.60
C THR A 121 22.80 -6.78 24.41
N ALA A 122 22.89 -6.69 25.74
CA ALA A 122 21.96 -7.38 26.65
C ALA A 122 20.47 -7.02 26.45
N GLY A 123 20.15 -5.88 25.83
CA GLY A 123 18.78 -5.42 25.53
C GLY A 123 18.31 -5.65 24.08
N ALA A 124 19.12 -6.30 23.23
CA ALA A 124 18.82 -6.47 21.81
C ALA A 124 17.59 -7.36 21.58
N ALA A 125 17.48 -8.46 22.33
CA ALA A 125 16.36 -9.40 22.21
C ALA A 125 15.01 -8.75 22.54
N ASP A 126 14.93 -7.98 23.63
CA ASP A 126 13.70 -7.27 24.00
C ASP A 126 13.34 -6.18 22.99
N SER A 127 14.35 -5.48 22.46
CA SER A 127 14.16 -4.46 21.43
C SER A 127 13.63 -5.07 20.14
N TRP A 128 14.15 -6.23 19.74
CA TRP A 128 13.65 -7.01 18.61
C TRP A 128 12.20 -7.45 18.81
N LEU A 129 11.85 -8.03 19.96
CA LEU A 129 10.50 -8.54 20.20
C LEU A 129 9.45 -7.41 20.22
N ARG A 130 9.76 -6.26 20.83
CA ARG A 130 8.90 -5.07 20.80
C ARG A 130 8.73 -4.56 19.37
N TYR A 131 9.85 -4.34 18.66
CA TYR A 131 9.82 -3.93 17.26
C TYR A 131 8.97 -4.89 16.43
N ALA A 132 9.19 -6.20 16.55
CA ALA A 132 8.50 -7.19 15.73
C ALA A 132 7.00 -7.22 16.02
N GLY A 133 6.56 -6.96 17.26
CA GLY A 133 5.16 -6.79 17.62
C GLY A 133 4.55 -5.54 17.00
N ASP A 134 5.10 -4.37 17.33
CA ASP A 134 4.57 -3.06 16.94
C ASP A 134 4.61 -2.86 15.42
N TRP A 135 5.72 -3.23 14.79
CA TRP A 135 5.88 -3.18 13.34
C TRP A 135 4.83 -4.03 12.64
N THR A 136 4.56 -5.25 13.13
CA THR A 136 3.56 -6.14 12.53
C THR A 136 2.14 -5.58 12.68
N ALA A 137 1.81 -5.02 13.84
CA ALA A 137 0.51 -4.38 14.09
C ALA A 137 0.24 -3.24 13.10
N TRP A 138 1.20 -2.33 12.92
CA TRP A 138 1.06 -1.24 11.95
C TRP A 138 1.16 -1.70 10.49
N ASN A 139 1.85 -2.80 10.23
CA ASN A 139 1.86 -3.41 8.90
C ASN A 139 0.50 -4.02 8.52
N HIS A 140 -0.26 -4.56 9.48
CA HIS A 140 -1.65 -4.96 9.23
C HIS A 140 -2.50 -3.77 8.77
N VAL A 141 -2.34 -2.61 9.41
CA VAL A 141 -3.06 -1.38 9.02
C VAL A 141 -2.68 -0.98 7.59
N ARG A 142 -1.39 -0.95 7.24
CA ARG A 142 -0.96 -0.63 5.87
C ARG A 142 -1.51 -1.63 4.84
N THR A 143 -1.53 -2.91 5.19
CA THR A 143 -2.06 -3.98 4.35
C THR A 143 -3.55 -3.74 4.07
N LEU A 144 -4.34 -3.52 5.12
CA LEU A 144 -5.77 -3.26 5.02
C LEU A 144 -6.05 -2.00 4.19
N LEU A 145 -5.33 -0.91 4.43
CA LEU A 145 -5.46 0.34 3.66
C LEU A 145 -5.17 0.13 2.17
N SER A 146 -4.11 -0.63 1.85
CA SER A 146 -3.69 -0.87 0.47
C SER A 146 -4.68 -1.78 -0.27
N VAL A 147 -5.10 -2.87 0.37
CA VAL A 147 -6.06 -3.83 -0.21
C VAL A 147 -7.46 -3.21 -0.31
N ALA A 148 -7.93 -2.51 0.72
CA ALA A 148 -9.21 -1.80 0.66
C ALA A 148 -9.18 -0.71 -0.43
N GLY A 149 -8.08 0.04 -0.53
CA GLY A 149 -7.86 1.01 -1.61
C GLY A 149 -8.00 0.36 -2.99
N ALA A 150 -7.34 -0.78 -3.22
CA ALA A 150 -7.44 -1.53 -4.47
C ALA A 150 -8.88 -1.98 -4.77
N VAL A 151 -9.59 -2.55 -3.80
CA VAL A 151 -10.98 -3.00 -3.95
C VAL A 151 -11.90 -1.84 -4.30
N VAL A 152 -11.76 -0.70 -3.62
CA VAL A 152 -12.58 0.50 -3.85
C VAL A 152 -12.29 1.09 -5.24
N LEU A 153 -11.03 1.10 -5.69
CA LEU A 153 -10.66 1.54 -7.05
C LEU A 153 -11.26 0.62 -8.13
N VAL A 154 -11.26 -0.70 -7.93
CA VAL A 154 -11.96 -1.63 -8.84
C VAL A 154 -13.46 -1.35 -8.86
N ALA A 155 -14.08 -1.11 -7.69
CA ALA A 155 -15.49 -0.74 -7.61
C ALA A 155 -15.79 0.55 -8.40
N ALA A 156 -14.88 1.53 -8.36
CA ALA A 156 -15.02 2.77 -9.11
C ALA A 156 -15.12 2.53 -10.63
N VAL A 157 -14.29 1.63 -11.18
CA VAL A 157 -14.37 1.23 -12.59
C VAL A 157 -15.73 0.61 -12.90
N ARG A 158 -16.20 -0.32 -12.05
CA ARG A 158 -17.50 -0.99 -12.26
C ARG A 158 -18.70 -0.04 -12.20
N VAL A 159 -18.63 0.98 -11.35
CA VAL A 159 -19.66 2.04 -11.29
C VAL A 159 -19.64 2.86 -12.57
N GLY A 160 -18.47 3.24 -13.06
CA GLY A 160 -18.30 3.92 -14.35
C GLY A 160 -18.87 3.14 -15.52
N ASP A 161 -18.53 1.85 -15.62
CA ASP A 161 -18.99 0.97 -16.72
C ASP A 161 -20.52 0.83 -16.74
N ARG A 162 -21.15 0.66 -15.56
CA ARG A 162 -22.61 0.56 -15.45
C ARG A 162 -23.31 1.86 -15.86
N ALA A 163 -22.77 3.01 -15.49
CA ALA A 163 -23.35 4.29 -15.87
C ALA A 163 -23.25 4.52 -17.38
N ALA A 164 -22.13 4.14 -18.00
CA ALA A 164 -21.95 4.23 -19.45
C ALA A 164 -22.95 3.32 -20.21
N ALA A 165 -23.22 2.13 -19.70
CA ALA A 165 -24.18 1.19 -20.30
C ALA A 165 -25.65 1.63 -20.16
N ALA A 166 -25.97 2.52 -19.21
CA ALA A 166 -27.32 3.01 -18.97
C ALA A 166 -27.72 4.20 -19.88
N LEU A 167 -26.77 4.79 -20.61
CA LEU A 167 -27.06 5.89 -21.54
C LEU A 167 -27.77 5.37 -22.80
N PRO A 168 -28.84 6.04 -23.27
CA PRO A 168 -29.56 5.62 -24.48
C PRO A 168 -28.64 5.67 -25.70
N ALA A 169 -28.82 4.73 -26.63
CA ALA A 169 -28.08 4.71 -27.88
C ALA A 169 -28.34 6.02 -28.65
N PRO A 170 -27.31 6.62 -29.29
CA PRO A 170 -27.49 7.85 -30.04
C PRO A 170 -28.53 7.60 -31.15
N THR A 171 -29.62 8.37 -31.12
CA THR A 171 -30.56 8.44 -32.24
C THR A 171 -29.82 9.09 -33.40
N GLY A 172 -29.55 8.29 -34.44
CA GLY A 172 -28.93 8.75 -35.68
C GLY A 172 -29.83 9.67 -36.50
#